data_AF-X0YGW8-F1
#
_entry.id   AF-X0YGW8-F1
#
_cell.length_a   1.000
_cell.length_b   1.000
_cell.length_c   1.000
_cell.angle_alpha   90.00
_cell.angle_beta   90.00
_cell.angle_gamma   90.00
#
_symmetry.space_group_name_H-M   'P 1'
#
loop_
_entity.id
_entity.type
_entity.pdbx_description
1 polymer ?
#
loop_
_entity_poly.entity_id
_entity_poly.type
_entity_poly.pdbx_seq_one_letter_code
_entity_poly.pdbx_strand_id
1 'polypeptide(L)'
;MYLFKEKDEVEVSYTCKLCLKEIPFKITKKEYQEVTRFPITKQLTHGDPAHKLIVNFNQYLEVENFEIEEILQKEEVTYSEELTKQVLSEIDLTDDEIELYFRITGREAVSIGEIAILTGKTKAVCKEMADKFVQKG
;
A
#
# COMPACT_ATOMS: atom_id res chain seq x y z
N MET A 1 -28.65 25.10 -20.17
CA MET A 1 -28.18 24.43 -18.95
C MET A 1 -26.81 25.00 -18.59
N TYR A 2 -26.67 25.57 -17.39
CA TYR A 2 -25.60 26.49 -17.00
C TYR A 2 -24.36 25.85 -16.35
N LEU A 3 -24.21 24.52 -16.40
CA LEU A 3 -23.20 23.80 -15.61
C LEU A 3 -21.75 24.23 -15.92
N PHE A 4 -21.46 24.53 -17.19
CA PHE A 4 -20.09 24.83 -17.64
C PHE A 4 -19.80 26.31 -17.88
N LYS A 5 -20.78 27.23 -17.75
CA LYS A 5 -20.63 28.71 -17.91
C LYS A 5 -19.57 29.15 -18.96
N GLU A 6 -19.65 28.62 -20.18
CA GLU A 6 -18.72 28.88 -21.31
C GLU A 6 -17.28 28.36 -21.17
N LYS A 7 -16.97 27.61 -20.12
CA LYS A 7 -15.70 26.90 -19.94
C LYS A 7 -15.79 25.46 -20.44
N ASP A 8 -14.65 24.89 -20.80
CA ASP A 8 -14.56 23.48 -21.22
C ASP A 8 -14.40 22.51 -20.04
N GLU A 9 -14.14 23.03 -18.84
CA GLU A 9 -14.03 22.24 -17.60
C GLU A 9 -14.68 22.95 -16.41
N VAL A 10 -15.17 22.15 -15.47
CA VAL A 10 -15.55 22.61 -14.13
C VAL A 10 -14.74 21.84 -13.10
N GLU A 11 -14.36 22.53 -12.03
CA GLU A 11 -13.69 21.95 -10.88
C GLU A 11 -14.71 21.81 -9.75
N VAL A 12 -14.87 20.58 -9.26
CA VAL A 12 -15.72 20.25 -8.11
C VAL A 12 -14.81 19.71 -7.03
N SER A 13 -14.78 20.38 -5.88
CA SER A 13 -13.97 19.94 -4.75
C SER A 13 -14.76 19.05 -3.80
N TYR A 14 -14.08 18.05 -3.25
CA TYR A 14 -14.64 17.21 -2.19
C TYR A 14 -13.62 17.07 -1.05
N THR A 15 -14.07 17.25 0.19
CA THR A 15 -13.22 17.07 1.37
C THR A 15 -13.07 15.58 1.66
N CYS A 16 -11.85 15.07 1.53
CA CYS A 16 -11.54 13.71 1.92
C CYS A 16 -11.79 13.53 3.42
N LYS A 17 -12.58 12.53 3.80
CA LYS A 17 -12.92 12.28 5.21
C LYS A 17 -11.77 11.64 6.01
N LEU A 18 -10.76 11.09 5.33
CA LEU A 18 -9.61 10.46 5.97
C LEU A 18 -8.51 11.47 6.31
N CYS A 19 -8.04 12.26 5.34
CA CYS A 19 -6.99 13.27 5.59
C CYS A 19 -7.51 14.70 5.81
N LEU A 20 -8.83 14.91 5.75
CA LEU A 20 -9.49 16.22 5.94
C LEU A 20 -9.02 17.32 4.98
N LYS A 21 -8.41 16.95 3.84
CA LYS A 21 -7.98 17.87 2.79
C LYS A 21 -9.05 17.99 1.72
N GLU A 22 -9.16 19.19 1.17
CA GLU A 22 -10.01 19.47 0.01
C GLU A 22 -9.32 18.97 -1.27
N ILE A 23 -10.01 18.12 -2.01
CA ILE A 23 -9.49 17.45 -3.20
C ILE A 23 -10.25 17.96 -4.42
N PRO A 24 -9.60 18.66 -5.36
CA PRO A 24 -10.25 19.16 -6.57
C PRO A 24 -10.38 18.05 -7.62
N PHE A 25 -11.59 17.87 -8.14
CA PHE A 25 -11.87 17.00 -9.28
C PHE A 25 -12.28 17.81 -10.49
N LYS A 26 -11.56 17.65 -11.60
CA LYS A 26 -11.89 18.30 -12.87
C LYS A 26 -12.77 17.41 -13.72
N ILE A 27 -13.91 17.94 -14.15
CA ILE A 27 -14.85 17.28 -15.06
C ILE A 27 -14.90 18.13 -16.33
N THR A 28 -14.60 17.53 -17.46
CA THR A 28 -14.62 18.23 -18.74
C THR A 28 -15.99 18.14 -19.40
N LYS A 29 -16.34 19.12 -20.24
CA LYS A 29 -17.57 19.11 -21.02
C LYS A 29 -17.65 17.90 -21.95
N LYS A 30 -16.51 17.50 -22.53
CA LYS A 30 -16.40 16.32 -23.38
C LYS A 30 -16.75 15.04 -22.60
N GLU A 31 -16.14 14.85 -21.44
CA GLU A 31 -16.43 13.72 -20.56
C GLU A 31 -17.90 13.68 -20.15
N TYR A 32 -18.48 14.82 -19.79
CA TYR A 32 -19.90 14.93 -19.46
C TYR A 32 -20.81 14.55 -20.64
N GLN A 33 -20.43 14.89 -21.88
CA GLN A 33 -21.19 14.58 -23.09
C GLN A 33 -21.03 13.13 -23.56
N GLU A 34 -19.89 12.49 -23.29
CA GLU A 34 -19.58 11.12 -23.69
C GLU A 34 -20.18 10.07 -22.74
N VAL A 35 -20.55 10.47 -21.52
CA VAL A 35 -21.16 9.59 -20.52
C VAL A 35 -22.58 9.21 -20.94
N THR A 36 -22.82 7.91 -21.10
CA THR A 36 -24.13 7.34 -21.48
C THR A 36 -25.07 7.15 -20.29
N ARG A 37 -24.52 7.05 -19.07
CA ARG A 37 -25.26 6.89 -17.81
C ARG A 37 -24.49 7.51 -16.66
N PHE A 38 -25.19 8.26 -15.81
CA PHE A 38 -24.65 8.77 -14.56
C PHE A 38 -24.64 7.67 -13.48
N PRO A 39 -23.74 7.77 -12.47
CA PRO A 39 -22.83 8.88 -12.18
C PRO A 39 -21.51 8.87 -12.99
N ILE A 40 -20.83 10.02 -13.04
CA ILE A 40 -19.43 10.13 -13.48
C ILE A 40 -18.53 9.80 -12.30
N THR A 41 -17.71 8.76 -12.41
CA THR A 41 -16.77 8.37 -11.36
C THR A 41 -15.41 9.02 -11.57
N LYS A 42 -14.88 9.68 -10.54
CA LYS A 42 -13.49 10.15 -10.49
C LYS A 42 -12.76 9.49 -9.34
N GLN A 43 -11.46 9.28 -9.50
CA GLN A 43 -10.62 8.72 -8.45
C GLN A 43 -9.29 9.48 -8.36
N LEU A 44 -8.79 9.67 -7.14
CA LEU A 44 -7.48 10.27 -6.89
C LEU A 44 -6.84 9.64 -5.65
N THR A 45 -5.60 9.19 -5.80
CA THR A 45 -4.75 8.77 -4.68
C THR A 45 -4.05 9.98 -4.07
N HIS A 46 -4.15 10.15 -2.75
CA HIS A 46 -3.53 11.24 -2.02
C HIS A 46 -3.30 10.88 -0.54
N GLY A 47 -2.70 11.81 0.21
CA GLY A 47 -2.51 11.70 1.66
C GLY A 47 -1.32 10.83 2.07
N ASP A 48 -1.11 10.76 3.39
CA ASP A 48 -0.09 9.96 4.05
C ASP A 48 -0.69 9.40 5.37
N PRO A 49 -0.97 8.07 5.47
CA PRO A 49 -0.74 7.04 4.46
C PRO A 49 -1.56 7.27 3.19
N ALA A 50 -1.02 6.82 2.05
CA ALA A 50 -1.67 6.98 0.75
C ALA A 50 -3.00 6.21 0.69
N HIS A 51 -4.05 6.89 0.28
CA HIS A 51 -5.38 6.31 0.11
C HIS A 51 -6.03 6.84 -1.16
N LYS A 52 -6.91 6.04 -1.73
CA LYS A 52 -7.62 6.34 -2.97
C LYS A 52 -9.03 6.80 -2.64
N LEU A 53 -9.32 8.05 -2.98
CA LEU A 53 -10.66 8.62 -2.88
C LEU A 53 -11.37 8.45 -4.22
N ILE A 54 -12.54 7.80 -4.20
CA ILE A 54 -13.43 7.60 -5.35
C ILE A 54 -14.68 8.45 -5.10
N VAL A 55 -15.05 9.30 -6.06
CA VAL A 55 -16.20 10.20 -5.95
C VAL A 55 -17.08 10.04 -7.17
N ASN A 56 -18.39 9.90 -6.94
CA ASN A 56 -19.40 9.76 -7.98
C ASN A 56 -20.22 11.04 -8.09
N PHE A 57 -20.21 11.63 -9.29
CA PHE A 57 -20.93 12.88 -9.59
C PHE A 57 -22.21 12.59 -10.37
N ASN A 58 -23.34 13.13 -9.92
CA ASN A 58 -24.63 13.01 -10.61
C ASN A 58 -24.69 13.91 -11.87
N GLN A 59 -25.84 13.92 -12.54
CA GLN A 59 -26.09 14.74 -13.75
C GLN A 59 -25.98 16.26 -13.51
N TYR A 60 -25.97 16.71 -12.26
CA TYR A 60 -25.81 18.11 -11.88
C TYR A 60 -24.37 18.43 -11.43
N LEU A 61 -23.44 17.47 -11.53
CA LEU A 61 -22.06 17.55 -11.06
C LEU A 61 -21.95 17.72 -9.54
N GLU A 62 -22.98 17.29 -8.81
CA GLU A 62 -22.97 17.20 -7.36
C GLU A 62 -22.52 15.80 -6.95
N VAL A 63 -21.82 15.71 -5.81
CA VAL A 63 -21.38 14.43 -5.25
C VAL A 63 -22.60 13.65 -4.77
N GLU A 64 -22.87 12.52 -5.41
CA GLU A 64 -23.95 11.59 -5.02
C GLU A 64 -23.46 10.63 -3.93
N ASN A 65 -22.27 10.07 -4.10
CA ASN A 65 -21.62 9.23 -3.11
C ASN A 65 -20.09 9.25 -3.26
N PHE A 66 -19.38 8.69 -2.28
CA PHE A 66 -17.94 8.58 -2.27
C PHE A 66 -17.48 7.32 -1.52
N GLU A 67 -16.31 6.83 -1.87
CA GLU A 67 -15.64 5.70 -1.24
C GLU A 67 -14.16 6.04 -1.00
N ILE A 68 -13.58 5.49 0.07
CA ILE A 68 -12.16 5.62 0.39
C ILE A 68 -11.59 4.21 0.49
N GLU A 69 -10.63 3.90 -0.38
CA GLU A 69 -9.86 2.66 -0.35
C GLU A 69 -8.49 2.94 0.25
N GLU A 70 -8.15 2.27 1.34
CA GLU A 70 -6.79 2.30 1.88
C GLU A 70 -5.85 1.53 0.94
N ILE A 71 -4.72 2.15 0.58
CA ILE A 71 -3.67 1.45 -0.15
C ILE A 71 -2.73 0.91 0.91
N LEU A 72 -2.73 -0.41 1.11
CA LEU A 72 -1.68 -1.09 1.86
C LEU A 72 -0.37 -0.95 1.09
N GLN A 73 0.33 0.18 1.25
CA GLN A 73 1.72 0.28 0.86
C GLN A 73 2.51 -0.63 1.80
N LYS A 74 2.88 -1.81 1.32
CA LYS A 74 4.04 -2.49 1.89
C LYS A 74 5.22 -1.56 1.60
N GLU A 75 5.74 -0.91 2.62
CA GLU A 75 7.00 -0.17 2.51
C GLU A 75 8.04 -1.16 1.96
N GLU A 76 8.44 -1.00 0.70
CA GLU A 76 9.67 -1.61 0.22
C GLU A 76 10.80 -0.81 0.84
N VAL A 77 11.16 -1.17 2.07
CA VAL A 77 12.35 -0.63 2.68
C VAL A 77 13.54 -1.26 1.97
N THR A 78 14.15 -0.51 1.05
CA THR A 78 15.38 -0.92 0.37
C THR A 78 16.54 -0.83 1.35
N TYR A 79 16.69 -1.84 2.21
CA TYR A 79 17.90 -2.02 2.99
C TYR A 79 19.01 -2.51 2.05
N SER A 80 20.22 -1.97 2.18
CA SER A 80 21.39 -2.57 1.53
C SER A 80 21.57 -3.98 2.11
N GLU A 81 21.38 -5.01 1.27
CA GLU A 81 21.59 -6.40 1.69
C GLU A 81 23.00 -6.61 2.22
N GLU A 82 23.99 -5.94 1.63
CA GLU A 82 25.40 -6.04 2.06
C GLU A 82 25.60 -5.47 3.46
N LEU A 83 25.04 -4.30 3.74
CA LEU A 83 25.13 -3.69 5.07
C LEU A 83 24.40 -4.53 6.11
N THR A 84 23.23 -5.07 5.74
CA THR A 84 22.44 -5.93 6.61
C THR A 84 23.19 -7.23 6.92
N LYS A 85 23.82 -7.86 5.93
CA LYS A 85 24.69 -9.03 6.13
C LYS A 85 25.84 -8.71 7.08
N GLN A 86 26.52 -7.57 6.91
CA GLN A 86 27.61 -7.16 7.79
C GLN A 86 27.17 -7.05 9.25
N VAL A 87 26.06 -6.33 9.51
CA VAL A 87 25.54 -6.16 10.88
C VAL A 87 25.11 -7.51 11.47
N LEU A 88 24.45 -8.35 10.69
CA LEU A 88 24.02 -9.67 11.16
C LEU A 88 25.21 -10.58 11.48
N SER A 89 26.29 -10.52 10.70
CA SER A 89 27.55 -11.21 11.01
C SER A 89 28.22 -10.67 12.28
N GLU A 90 28.19 -9.35 12.51
CA GLU A 90 28.74 -8.74 13.73
C GLU A 90 28.01 -9.18 15.01
N ILE A 91 26.72 -9.51 14.92
CA ILE A 91 25.95 -10.08 16.04
C ILE A 91 26.06 -11.61 16.12
N ASP A 92 27.09 -12.21 15.54
CA ASP A 92 27.39 -13.65 15.64
C ASP A 92 26.30 -14.55 15.04
N LEU A 93 25.71 -14.11 13.92
CA LEU A 93 24.89 -14.99 13.07
C LEU A 93 25.76 -15.63 11.98
N THR A 94 25.55 -16.92 11.77
CA THR A 94 26.18 -17.69 10.70
C THR A 94 25.53 -17.38 9.35
N ASP A 95 26.20 -17.68 8.24
CA ASP A 95 25.65 -17.44 6.89
C ASP A 95 24.28 -18.12 6.69
N ASP A 96 24.10 -19.32 7.23
CA ASP A 96 22.83 -20.06 7.21
C ASP A 96 21.71 -19.31 7.97
N GLU A 97 22.05 -18.68 9.10
CA GLU A 97 21.10 -17.90 9.91
C GLU A 97 20.78 -16.58 9.23
N ILE A 98 21.78 -15.91 8.66
CA ILE A 98 21.60 -14.67 7.89
C ILE A 98 20.68 -14.93 6.69
N GLU A 99 20.90 -16.03 5.97
CA GLU A 99 20.03 -16.40 4.86
C GLU A 99 18.60 -16.68 5.32
N LEU A 100 18.44 -17.38 6.46
CA LEU A 100 17.13 -17.61 7.04
C LEU A 100 16.42 -16.30 7.41
N TYR A 101 17.13 -15.33 8.00
CA TYR A 101 16.61 -14.00 8.34
C TYR A 101 15.99 -13.31 7.12
N PHE A 102 16.69 -13.29 5.98
CA PHE A 102 16.14 -12.70 4.75
C PHE A 102 14.93 -13.47 4.22
N ARG A 103 14.93 -14.81 4.30
CA ARG A 103 13.82 -15.65 3.80
C ARG A 103 12.53 -15.49 4.62
N ILE A 104 12.65 -15.15 5.90
CA ILE A 104 11.50 -14.98 6.81
C ILE A 104 11.09 -13.52 7.00
N THR A 105 11.99 -12.56 6.75
CA THR A 105 11.67 -11.12 6.79
C THR A 105 10.49 -10.80 5.87
N GLY A 106 9.49 -10.08 6.40
CA GLY A 106 8.25 -9.74 5.69
C GLY A 106 7.17 -10.82 5.71
N ARG A 107 7.43 -11.98 6.32
CA ARG A 107 6.40 -12.95 6.73
C ARG A 107 5.93 -12.61 8.15
N GLU A 108 4.69 -12.96 8.48
CA GLU A 108 4.16 -12.81 9.85
C GLU A 108 4.76 -13.89 10.77
N ALA A 109 3.92 -14.72 11.40
CA ALA A 109 4.41 -15.87 12.17
C ALA A 109 4.92 -16.96 11.23
N VAL A 110 6.15 -17.42 11.45
CA VAL A 110 6.74 -18.54 10.70
C VAL A 110 6.95 -19.72 11.65
N SER A 111 6.43 -20.88 11.30
CA SER A 111 6.57 -22.11 12.08
C SER A 111 7.91 -22.81 11.82
N ILE A 112 8.39 -23.62 12.78
CA ILE A 112 9.59 -24.47 12.60
C ILE A 112 9.45 -25.41 11.39
N GLY A 113 8.23 -25.85 11.08
CA GLY A 113 7.95 -26.67 9.90
C GLY A 113 8.23 -25.91 8.60
N GLU A 114 7.80 -24.66 8.51
CA GLU A 114 8.08 -23.80 7.36
C GLU A 114 9.56 -23.45 7.25
N ILE A 115 10.25 -23.20 8.36
CA ILE A 115 11.71 -22.97 8.37
C ILE A 115 12.45 -24.20 7.81
N ALA A 116 12.04 -25.42 8.19
CA ALA A 116 12.64 -26.65 7.68
C ALA A 116 12.45 -26.79 6.15
N ILE A 117 11.28 -26.40 5.63
CA ILE A 117 11.02 -26.38 4.18
C ILE A 117 11.89 -25.31 3.48
N LEU A 118 12.01 -24.12 4.07
CA LEU A 118 12.77 -23.01 3.51
C LEU A 118 14.27 -23.26 3.47
N THR A 119 14.81 -24.01 4.44
CA THR A 119 16.26 -24.23 4.59
C THR A 119 16.72 -25.61 4.12
N GLY A 120 15.81 -26.57 3.96
CA GLY A 120 16.15 -27.97 3.73
C GLY A 120 16.84 -28.65 4.91
N LYS A 121 16.87 -28.00 6.09
CA LYS A 121 17.51 -28.51 7.31
C LYS A 121 16.48 -29.27 8.18
N THR A 122 16.99 -30.02 9.15
CA THR A 122 16.13 -30.78 10.07
C THR A 122 15.43 -29.84 11.05
N LYS A 123 14.25 -30.23 11.55
CA LYS A 123 13.49 -29.44 12.53
C LYS A 123 14.29 -29.12 13.80
N ALA A 124 15.24 -29.97 14.19
CA ALA A 124 16.10 -29.74 15.35
C ALA A 124 17.03 -28.53 15.11
N VAL A 125 17.72 -28.51 13.96
CA VAL A 125 18.59 -27.39 13.56
C VAL A 125 17.77 -26.10 13.38
N CYS A 126 16.60 -26.19 12.74
CA CYS A 126 15.71 -25.04 12.59
C CYS A 126 15.22 -24.47 13.92
N LYS A 127 15.03 -25.33 14.94
CA LYS A 127 14.66 -24.91 16.28
C LYS A 127 15.81 -24.16 16.96
N GLU A 128 17.03 -24.68 16.88
CA GLU A 128 18.22 -24.00 17.43
C GLU A 128 18.41 -22.60 16.82
N MET A 129 18.27 -22.47 15.50
CA MET A 129 18.34 -21.18 14.81
C MET A 129 17.21 -20.23 15.26
N ALA A 130 15.98 -20.72 15.38
CA ALA A 130 14.84 -19.92 15.84
C ALA A 130 15.01 -19.46 17.30
N ASP A 131 15.46 -20.34 18.19
CA ASP A 131 15.74 -20.02 19.58
C ASP A 131 16.84 -18.94 19.68
N LYS A 132 17.85 -18.99 18.80
CA LYS A 132 18.91 -17.96 18.74
C LYS A 132 18.39 -16.60 18.27
N PHE A 133 17.46 -16.54 17.31
CA PHE A 133 16.80 -15.27 16.95
C PHE A 133 16.00 -14.72 18.13
N VAL A 134 15.20 -15.54 18.80
CA VAL A 134 14.43 -15.11 19.99
C VAL A 134 15.34 -14.56 21.09
N GLN A 135 16.54 -15.13 21.27
CA GLN A 135 17.52 -14.63 22.23
C GLN A 135 18.15 -13.29 21.83
N LYS A 136 18.30 -13.01 20.54
CA LYS A 136 18.97 -11.80 20.02
C LYS A 136 18.01 -10.63 19.77
N GLY A 137 16.70 -10.88 19.76
CA GLY A 137 15.65 -9.89 19.52
C GLY A 137 15.35 -9.69 18.04
#